data_AF-A0A6L7YR20-F1
#
_entry.id   AF-A0A6L7YR20-F1
#
_cell.length_a   1.000
_cell.length_b   1.000
_cell.length_c   1.000
_cell.angle_alpha   90.00
_cell.angle_beta   90.00
_cell.angle_gamma   90.00
#
_symmetry.space_group_name_H-M   'P 1'
#
loop_
_entity.id
_entity.type
_entity.pdbx_description
1 polymer ?
#
loop_
_entity_poly.entity_id
_entity_poly.type
_entity_poly.pdbx_seq_one_letter_code
_entity_poly.pdbx_strand_id
1 'polypeptide(L)'
;MIQTSVNSQNTIFPFSAIVGQERMKLALILNAINPAIGGVLIRGEKGTAKSTAARALAALLPEIRVVTGCSYSCEPDVPFA
;
A
#
# COMPACT_ATOMS: atom_id res chain seq x y z
N MET A 1 1.66 -19.74 -14.59
CA MET A 1 2.79 -19.45 -13.68
C MET A 1 2.35 -18.28 -12.82
N ILE A 2 1.83 -18.56 -11.61
CA ILE A 2 1.32 -17.55 -10.69
C ILE A 2 2.43 -17.30 -9.67
N GLN A 3 2.84 -16.05 -9.50
CA GLN A 3 3.70 -15.65 -8.41
C GLN A 3 2.86 -14.90 -7.38
N THR A 4 2.94 -15.32 -6.13
CA THR A 4 2.58 -14.45 -5.01
C THR A 4 3.69 -13.39 -4.96
N SER A 5 3.32 -12.12 -5.13
CA SER A 5 4.30 -11.04 -5.08
C SER A 5 4.83 -10.93 -3.66
N VAL A 6 6.02 -11.51 -3.43
CA VAL A 6 6.70 -11.55 -2.15
C VAL A 6 6.91 -10.12 -1.67
N ASN A 7 6.34 -9.78 -0.52
CA ASN A 7 6.58 -8.51 0.15
C ASN A 7 8.04 -8.54 0.63
N SER A 8 8.93 -8.06 -0.23
CA SER A 8 10.37 -8.06 -0.02
C SER A 8 10.63 -7.42 1.33
N GLN A 9 11.30 -8.17 2.23
CA GLN A 9 11.70 -7.77 3.58
C GLN A 9 12.72 -6.63 3.53
N ASN A 10 12.27 -5.50 2.99
CA ASN A 10 12.95 -4.24 3.03
C ASN A 10 12.62 -3.65 4.41
N THR A 11 13.58 -3.01 5.05
CA THR A 11 13.44 -2.44 6.39
C THR A 11 12.44 -1.27 6.36
N ILE A 12 11.14 -1.58 6.35
CA ILE A 12 10.05 -0.61 6.31
C ILE A 12 9.68 -0.24 7.74
N PHE A 13 9.60 1.07 8.00
CA PHE A 13 9.19 1.57 9.30
C PHE A 13 7.74 1.14 9.60
N PRO A 14 7.44 0.56 10.77
CA PRO A 14 6.10 0.03 11.05
C PRO A 14 5.06 1.15 11.15
N PHE A 15 3.88 0.93 10.57
CA PHE A 15 2.80 1.92 10.50
C PHE A 15 2.30 2.34 11.90
N SER A 16 2.25 1.41 12.83
CA SER A 16 1.84 1.65 14.22
C SER A 16 2.82 2.51 15.02
N ALA A 17 4.10 2.56 14.63
CA ALA A 17 5.10 3.37 15.31
C ALA A 17 5.09 4.85 14.87
N ILE A 18 4.21 5.22 13.93
CA ILE A 18 4.04 6.61 13.50
C ILE A 18 3.26 7.38 14.57
N VAL A 19 3.99 8.23 15.29
CA VAL A 19 3.43 9.06 16.36
C VAL A 19 2.60 10.21 15.79
N GLY A 20 1.39 10.38 16.32
CA GLY A 20 0.46 11.42 15.90
C GLY A 20 -0.07 11.22 14.48
N GLN A 21 -0.43 12.32 13.81
CA GLN A 21 -0.99 12.31 12.44
C GLN A 21 -2.25 11.44 12.29
N GLU A 22 -3.11 11.42 13.31
CA GLU A 22 -4.30 10.56 13.37
C GLU A 22 -5.23 10.69 12.16
N ARG A 23 -5.44 11.92 11.66
CA ARG A 23 -6.25 12.15 10.46
C ARG A 23 -5.65 11.52 9.21
N MET A 24 -4.33 11.55 9.07
CA MET A 24 -3.63 10.94 7.95
C MET A 24 -3.71 9.41 8.04
N LYS A 25 -3.45 8.84 9.23
CA LYS A 25 -3.56 7.40 9.46
C LYS A 25 -4.97 6.90 9.18
N LEU A 26 -5.99 7.60 9.68
CA LEU A 26 -7.38 7.25 9.45
C LEU A 26 -7.74 7.30 7.96
N ALA A 27 -7.35 8.35 7.24
CA ALA A 27 -7.64 8.46 5.80
C ALA A 27 -7.01 7.30 5.01
N LEU A 28 -5.78 6.93 5.35
CA LEU A 28 -5.09 5.79 4.75
C LEU A 28 -5.77 4.45 5.06
N ILE A 29 -6.19 4.23 6.31
CA ILE A 29 -6.91 3.02 6.70
C ILE A 29 -8.26 2.93 5.98
N LEU A 30 -9.02 4.04 5.92
CA LEU A 30 -10.29 4.09 5.23
C LEU A 30 -10.14 3.77 3.73
N ASN A 31 -9.07 4.29 3.11
CA ASN A 31 -8.76 3.99 1.72
C ASN A 31 -8.41 2.51 1.49
N ALA A 32 -7.69 1.89 2.43
CA ALA A 32 -7.38 0.47 2.37
C ALA A 32 -8.63 -0.42 2.55
N ILE A 33 -9.62 0.03 3.32
CA ILE A 33 -10.89 -0.69 3.51
C ILE A 33 -11.80 -0.53 2.30
N ASN A 34 -11.94 0.70 1.78
CA ASN A 34 -12.81 0.99 0.65
C ASN A 34 -12.09 1.86 -0.41
N PRO A 35 -11.55 1.21 -1.47
CA PRO A 35 -10.91 1.91 -2.57
C PRO A 35 -11.84 2.87 -3.34
N ALA A 36 -13.17 2.71 -3.27
CA ALA A 36 -14.13 3.58 -3.94
C ALA A 36 -14.17 5.00 -3.37
N ILE A 37 -13.57 5.23 -2.18
CA ILE A 37 -13.36 6.56 -1.61
C ILE A 37 -12.43 7.41 -2.51
N GLY A 38 -11.64 6.77 -3.37
CA GLY A 38 -10.73 7.43 -4.32
C GLY A 38 -9.30 7.44 -3.81
N GLY A 39 -8.61 8.58 -3.92
CA GLY A 39 -7.22 8.74 -3.47
C GLY A 39 -7.09 9.74 -2.31
N VAL A 40 -6.11 9.52 -1.43
CA VAL A 40 -5.84 10.43 -0.30
C VAL A 40 -4.73 11.41 -0.64
N LEU A 41 -5.02 12.71 -0.64
CA LEU A 41 -4.01 13.76 -0.81
C LEU A 41 -3.44 14.19 0.55
N ILE A 42 -2.18 13.84 0.81
CA ILE A 42 -1.49 14.20 2.06
C ILE A 42 -0.60 15.41 1.81
N ARG A 43 -0.97 16.58 2.35
CA ARG A 43 -0.13 17.79 2.34
C ARG A 43 0.62 17.96 3.66
N GLY A 44 1.83 18.51 3.60
CA GLY A 44 2.62 18.87 4.77
C GLY A 44 4.07 19.20 4.41
N GLU A 45 4.86 19.62 5.38
CA GLU A 45 6.27 20.02 5.20
C GLU A 45 7.22 18.85 4.94
N LYS A 46 8.42 19.13 4.44
CA LYS A 46 9.46 18.10 4.30
C LYS A 46 9.79 17.51 5.68
N GLY A 47 9.96 16.19 5.76
CA GLY A 47 10.31 15.51 7.02
C GLY A 47 9.14 14.99 7.86
N THR A 48 7.89 15.21 7.46
CA THR A 48 6.71 14.76 8.25
C THR A 48 6.31 13.28 8.02
N ALA A 49 7.22 12.45 7.51
CA ALA A 49 6.99 11.00 7.29
C ALA A 49 5.78 10.62 6.38
N LYS A 50 5.28 11.51 5.50
CA LYS A 50 4.13 11.23 4.60
C LYS A 50 4.34 9.99 3.72
N SER A 51 5.47 9.95 3.01
CA SER A 51 5.81 8.81 2.14
C SER A 51 6.19 7.56 2.94
N THR A 52 6.71 7.75 4.16
CA THR A 52 6.96 6.66 5.10
C THR A 52 5.64 5.99 5.52
N ALA A 53 4.61 6.77 5.85
CA ALA A 53 3.30 6.26 6.23
C ALA A 53 2.63 5.45 5.10
N ALA A 54 2.70 5.96 3.87
CA ALA A 54 2.15 5.25 2.71
C ALA A 54 2.86 3.91 2.47
N ARG A 55 4.19 3.86 2.54
CA ARG A 55 4.96 2.61 2.39
C ARG A 55 4.73 1.64 3.54
N ALA A 56 4.64 2.16 4.76
CA ALA A 56 4.36 1.37 5.95
C ALA A 56 2.98 0.69 5.87
N LEU A 57 1.98 1.39 5.31
CA LEU A 57 0.67 0.80 5.05
C LEU A 57 0.74 -0.28 3.97
N ALA A 58 1.41 -0.02 2.84
CA ALA A 58 1.55 -1.00 1.76
C ALA A 58 2.23 -2.29 2.23
N ALA A 59 3.20 -2.19 3.15
CA ALA A 59 3.85 -3.34 3.76
C ALA A 59 2.93 -4.18 4.67
N LEU A 60 1.83 -3.59 5.15
CA LEU A 60 0.87 -4.22 6.04
C LEU A 60 -0.25 -4.93 5.28
N LEU A 61 -0.48 -4.58 4.01
CA LEU A 61 -1.50 -5.21 3.18
C LEU A 61 -1.07 -6.62 2.73
N PRO A 62 -2.04 -7.52 2.50
CA PRO A 62 -1.76 -8.87 2.03
C PRO A 62 -1.13 -8.86 0.62
N GLU A 63 -0.33 -9.87 0.34
CA GLU A 63 0.24 -10.08 -0.98
C GLU A 63 -0.87 -10.38 -2.00
N ILE A 64 -0.72 -9.81 -3.20
CA ILE A 64 -1.61 -10.07 -4.32
C ILE A 64 -1.03 -11.15 -5.22
N ARG A 65 -1.92 -11.97 -5.79
CA ARG A 65 -1.56 -12.99 -6.79
C ARG A 65 -1.42 -12.32 -8.14
N VAL A 66 -0.27 -12.49 -8.78
CA VAL A 66 0.03 -11.87 -10.08
C VAL A 66 0.59 -12.89 -11.07
N VAL A 67 0.32 -12.67 -12.35
CA VAL A 67 0.93 -13.46 -13.43
C VAL A 67 2.44 -13.13 -13.53
N THR A 68 3.27 -14.17 -13.54
CA THR A 68 4.73 -14.01 -13.68
C THR A 68 5.08 -13.27 -14.97
N GLY A 69 5.82 -12.16 -14.84
CA GLY A 69 6.29 -11.36 -15.98
C GLY A 69 5.34 -10.25 -16.47
N CYS A 70 4.16 -10.07 -15.84
CA CYS A 70 3.29 -8.94 -16.15
C CYS A 70 3.68 -7.69 -15.32
N SER A 71 4.16 -6.63 -15.98
CA SER A 71 4.51 -5.34 -15.35
C SER A 71 3.33 -4.62 -14.69
N TYR A 72 2.10 -4.98 -15.06
CA TYR A 72 0.86 -4.36 -14.58
C TYR A 72 0.19 -5.12 -13.44
N SER A 73 0.85 -6.13 -12.86
CA SER A 73 0.26 -6.97 -11.79
C SER A 73 -1.07 -7.61 -12.20
N CYS A 74 -1.11 -8.17 -13.42
CA CYS A 74 -2.28 -8.82 -13.99
C CYS A 74 -2.81 -9.91 -13.05
N GLU A 75 -4.13 -9.92 -12.82
CA GLU A 75 -4.78 -11.01 -12.08
C GLU A 75 -4.72 -12.31 -12.89
N PRO A 76 -4.36 -13.44 -12.26
CA PRO A 76 -4.21 -14.72 -12.96
C PRO A 76 -5.54 -15.34 -13.37
N ASP A 77 -6.64 -14.95 -12.72
CA ASP A 77 -7.96 -15.55 -12.89
C ASP A 77 -8.82 -14.80 -13.93
N VAL A 78 -8.36 -13.65 -14.44
CA VAL A 78 -8.99 -12.91 -15.56
C VAL A 78 -8.10 -12.98 -16.82
N PRO A 79 -8.52 -13.68 -17.88
CA PRO A 79 -7.65 -13.97 -19.03
C PRO A 79 -7.44 -12.79 -19.99
N PHE A 80 -8.19 -11.70 -19.87
CA PHE A 80 -8.09 -10.54 -20.76
C PHE A 80 -8.42 -9.23 -20.02
N ALA A 81 -7.39 -8.52 -19.54
CA ALA A 81 -7.45 -7.11 -19.17
C ALA A 81 -6.13 -6.43 -19.56
#